data_AF-A0A817MI27-F1
#
_entry.id   AF-A0A817MI27-F1
#
_cell.length_a   1.000
_cell.length_b   1.000
_cell.length_c   1.000
_cell.angle_alpha   90.00
_cell.angle_beta   90.00
_cell.angle_gamma   90.00
#
_symmetry.space_group_name_H-M   'P 1'
#
loop_
_entity.id
_entity.type
_entity.pdbx_description
1 polymer ?
#
loop_
_entity_poly.entity_id
_entity_poly.type
_entity_poly.pdbx_seq_one_letter_code
_entity_poly.pdbx_strand_id
1 'polypeptide(L)'
;MPEIGSCTDITCDNEIKELYECHCCLRLVCLYHLNEHVEITKQNKQQLDDLRNELNTVINTLQLIVEEKFLTIEREQNLIEQAKTFLDISSTSIDDLQRVFEQINQTIASNRSGSSLNRSMGKIRLIYF
;
A
#
# COMPACT_ATOMS: atom_id res chain seq x y z
N MET A 1 42.44 -8.20 48.20
CA MET A 1 41.19 -7.71 48.82
C MET A 1 40.86 -6.40 48.13
N PRO A 2 39.71 -6.23 47.46
CA PRO A 2 39.43 -5.02 46.70
C PRO A 2 39.12 -3.87 47.66
N GLU A 3 39.79 -2.73 47.46
CA GLU A 3 39.57 -1.51 48.21
C GLU A 3 38.13 -1.01 47.97
N ILE A 4 37.42 -0.87 49.08
CA ILE A 4 36.00 -0.59 49.13
C ILE A 4 35.80 0.92 48.98
N GLY A 5 35.19 1.32 47.85
CA GLY A 5 34.50 2.57 47.53
C GLY A 5 34.86 3.83 48.32
N SER A 6 35.85 4.59 47.84
CA SER A 6 35.93 6.03 48.13
C SER A 6 35.30 6.77 46.96
N CYS A 7 34.33 7.64 47.25
CA CYS A 7 34.02 8.76 46.38
C CYS A 7 35.31 9.57 46.23
N THR A 8 36.02 9.42 45.10
CA THR A 8 37.24 10.19 44.81
C THR A 8 36.94 11.59 44.28
N ASP A 9 35.67 11.97 44.18
CA ASP A 9 35.26 13.28 43.72
C ASP A 9 35.52 14.35 44.79
N ILE A 10 36.17 15.44 44.36
CA ILE A 10 36.57 16.59 45.19
C ILE A 10 35.39 17.23 45.95
N THR A 11 34.16 16.99 45.48
CA THR A 11 32.91 17.49 46.09
C THR A 11 32.42 16.64 47.27
N CYS A 12 32.98 15.44 47.47
CA CYS A 12 32.75 14.64 48.66
C CYS A 12 33.71 15.09 49.76
N ASP A 13 33.26 16.00 50.65
CA ASP A 13 34.04 16.35 51.83
C ASP A 13 34.42 15.09 52.62
N ASN A 14 35.68 15.05 53.07
CA ASN A 14 36.30 13.95 53.84
C ASN A 14 35.57 13.58 55.15
N GLU A 15 34.47 14.25 55.49
CA GLU A 15 33.66 14.03 56.69
C GLU A 15 32.44 13.13 56.46
N ILE A 16 32.08 12.77 55.22
CA ILE A 16 30.96 11.85 54.95
C ILE A 16 31.42 10.40 55.15
N LYS A 17 31.44 9.96 56.41
CA LYS A 17 31.91 8.62 56.84
C LYS A 17 30.96 7.46 56.53
N GLU A 18 29.75 7.72 56.05
CA GLU A 18 28.78 6.67 55.75
C GLU A 18 28.65 6.46 54.24
N LEU A 19 29.03 5.27 53.81
CA LEU A 19 28.84 4.78 52.46
C LEU A 19 27.57 3.95 52.40
N TYR A 20 26.82 4.15 51.33
CA TYR A 20 25.56 3.47 51.07
C TYR A 20 25.71 2.62 49.80
N GLU A 21 25.12 1.43 49.81
CA GLU A 21 25.09 0.58 48.62
C GLU A 21 24.04 1.11 47.63
N CYS A 22 24.50 1.54 46.46
CA CYS A 22 23.63 1.93 45.37
C CYS A 22 23.10 0.68 44.66
N HIS A 23 21.80 0.38 44.81
CA HIS A 23 21.18 -0.75 44.12
C HIS A 23 21.16 -0.63 42.59
N CYS A 24 21.34 0.58 42.03
CA CYS A 24 21.36 0.79 40.58
C CYS A 24 22.66 0.31 39.93
N CYS A 25 23.80 0.41 40.62
CA CYS A 25 25.12 0.06 40.07
C CYS A 25 25.94 -0.89 40.95
N LEU A 26 25.40 -1.31 42.10
CA LEU A 26 26.01 -2.19 43.11
C LEU A 26 27.35 -1.67 43.62
N ARG A 27 27.49 -0.35 43.71
CA ARG A 27 28.69 0.33 44.24
C ARG A 27 28.35 1.05 45.54
N LEU A 28 29.33 1.10 46.44
CA LEU A 28 29.26 1.97 47.61
C LEU A 28 29.55 3.40 47.20
N VAL A 29 28.64 4.30 47.55
CA VAL A 29 28.69 5.74 47.23
C VAL A 29 28.27 6.56 48.45
N CYS A 30 28.68 7.82 48.53
CA CYS A 30 28.17 8.72 49.56
C CYS A 30 26.68 9.06 49.30
N LEU A 31 26.00 9.62 50.31
CA LEU A 31 24.58 9.97 50.19
C LEU A 31 24.27 10.94 49.03
N TYR A 32 25.17 11.88 48.74
CA TYR A 32 25.02 12.82 47.62
C TYR A 32 24.99 12.09 46.28
N HIS A 33 25.99 11.25 46.00
CA HIS A 33 26.06 10.46 44.77
C HIS A 33 24.96 9.39 44.69
N LEU A 34 24.51 8.85 45.83
CA LEU A 34 23.34 7.98 45.86
C LEU A 34 22.09 8.70 45.34
N ASN A 35 21.84 9.91 45.81
CA ASN A 35 20.71 10.72 45.36
C ASN A 35 20.82 11.09 43.87
N GLU A 36 22.01 11.44 43.40
CA GLU A 36 22.26 11.70 41.98
C GLU A 36 21.97 10.47 41.11
N HIS A 37 22.44 9.30 41.50
CA HIS A 37 22.16 8.04 40.80
C HIS A 37 20.67 7.71 40.76
N VAL A 38 19.93 7.98 41.84
CA VAL A 38 18.48 7.79 41.91
C VAL A 38 17.77 8.72 40.92
N GLU A 39 18.15 10.00 40.87
CA GLU A 39 17.56 10.96 39.94
C GLU A 39 17.90 10.63 38.47
N ILE A 40 19.14 10.24 38.18
CA ILE A 40 19.53 9.77 36.83
C ILE A 40 18.70 8.55 36.43
N THR A 41 18.53 7.58 37.32
CA THR A 41 17.73 6.37 37.05
C THR A 41 16.27 6.72 36.77
N LYS A 42 15.71 7.67 37.51
CA LYS A 42 14.35 8.18 37.30
C LYS A 42 14.20 8.89 35.95
N GLN A 43 15.16 9.72 35.58
CA GLN A 43 15.19 10.39 34.27
C GLN A 43 15.29 9.39 33.12
N ASN A 44 16.19 8.42 33.23
CA ASN A 44 16.34 7.37 32.22
C ASN A 44 15.06 6.54 32.06
N LYS A 45 14.37 6.23 33.18
CA LYS A 45 13.08 5.54 33.13
C LYS A 45 12.03 6.37 32.39
N GLN A 46 11.94 7.67 32.69
CA GLN A 46 11.01 8.56 32.00
C GLN A 46 11.31 8.61 30.49
N GLN A 47 12.58 8.76 30.11
CA GLN A 47 12.99 8.75 28.70
C GLN A 47 12.62 7.43 28.00
N LEU A 48 12.78 6.29 28.68
CA LEU A 48 12.37 4.99 28.12
C LEU A 48 10.86 4.90 27.94
N ASP A 49 10.08 5.40 28.89
CA ASP A 49 8.61 5.42 28.80
C ASP A 49 8.16 6.35 27.65
N ASP A 50 8.80 7.51 27.47
CA ASP A 50 8.53 8.44 26.38
C ASP A 50 8.85 7.80 25.02
N LEU A 51 10.04 7.20 24.87
CA LEU A 51 10.44 6.47 23.65
C LEU A 51 9.48 5.32 23.34
N ARG A 52 8.99 4.60 24.36
CA ARG A 52 8.01 3.54 24.19
C ARG A 52 6.68 4.08 23.67
N ASN A 53 6.24 5.23 24.17
CA ASN A 53 5.00 5.88 23.72
C ASN A 53 5.12 6.39 22.29
N GLU A 54 6.25 7.00 21.93
CA GLU A 54 6.55 7.40 20.56
C GLU A 54 6.53 6.20 19.62
N LEU A 55 7.21 5.10 19.99
CA LEU A 55 7.23 3.88 19.21
C LEU A 55 5.83 3.30 19.00
N ASN A 56 5.00 3.25 20.06
CA ASN A 56 3.61 2.80 19.95
C ASN A 56 2.80 3.69 19.00
N THR A 57 3.01 5.01 19.04
CA THR A 57 2.34 5.95 18.14
C THR A 57 2.73 5.71 16.68
N VAL A 58 4.01 5.47 16.42
CA VAL A 58 4.52 5.13 15.08
C VAL A 58 3.93 3.82 14.60
N ILE A 59 3.89 2.78 15.44
CA ILE A 59 3.30 1.47 15.10
C ILE A 59 1.82 1.62 14.72
N ASN A 60 1.03 2.33 15.53
CA ASN A 60 -0.39 2.55 15.25
C ASN A 60 -0.59 3.32 13.94
N THR A 61 0.25 4.32 13.68
CA THR A 61 0.20 5.11 12.44
C THR A 61 0.51 4.23 11.23
N LEU A 62 1.53 3.36 11.32
CA LEU A 62 1.88 2.43 10.25
C LEU A 62 0.77 1.40 10.00
N GLN A 63 0.11 0.91 11.04
CA GLN A 63 -1.03 0.00 10.90
C GLN A 63 -2.17 0.65 10.10
N LEU A 64 -2.54 1.90 10.43
CA LEU A 64 -3.56 2.64 9.69
C LEU A 64 -3.19 2.86 8.22
N ILE A 65 -1.92 3.19 7.94
CA ILE A 65 -1.44 3.34 6.56
C ILE A 65 -1.56 2.01 5.80
N VAL A 66 -1.19 0.89 6.43
CA VAL A 66 -1.29 -0.43 5.81
C VAL A 66 -2.75 -0.77 5.48
N GLU A 67 -3.68 -0.54 6.41
CA GLU A 67 -5.11 -0.75 6.20
C GLU A 67 -5.67 0.10 5.05
N GLU A 68 -5.31 1.38 5.00
CA GLU A 68 -5.73 2.28 3.91
C GLU A 68 -5.20 1.81 2.54
N LYS A 69 -3.95 1.30 2.51
CA LYS A 69 -3.36 0.76 1.28
C LYS A 69 -4.05 -0.53 0.84
N PHE A 70 -4.44 -1.41 1.76
CA PHE A 70 -5.24 -2.59 1.42
C PHE A 70 -6.57 -2.21 0.77
N LEU A 71 -7.30 -1.26 1.35
CA LEU A 71 -8.57 -0.77 0.77
C LEU A 71 -8.37 -0.13 -0.60
N THR A 72 -7.26 0.58 -0.79
CA THR A 72 -6.92 1.18 -2.09
C THR A 72 -6.69 0.09 -3.15
N ILE A 73 -5.91 -0.94 -2.81
CA ILE A 73 -5.64 -2.08 -3.70
C ILE A 73 -6.94 -2.79 -4.09
N GLU A 74 -7.85 -3.02 -3.13
CA GLU A 74 -9.15 -3.65 -3.39
C GLU A 74 -10.00 -2.84 -4.38
N ARG A 75 -10.04 -1.51 -4.22
CA ARG A 75 -10.74 -0.62 -5.16
C ARG A 75 -10.13 -0.66 -6.56
N GLU A 76 -8.81 -0.61 -6.67
CA GLU A 76 -8.13 -0.69 -7.97
C GLU A 76 -8.38 -2.04 -8.66
N GLN A 77 -8.37 -3.15 -7.91
CA GLN A 77 -8.72 -4.47 -8.44
C GLN A 77 -10.15 -4.50 -8.98
N ASN A 78 -11.10 -3.89 -8.27
CA ASN A 78 -12.47 -3.78 -8.74
C ASN A 78 -12.58 -2.97 -10.05
N LEU A 79 -11.86 -1.84 -10.15
CA LEU A 79 -11.81 -1.03 -11.36
C LEU A 79 -11.21 -1.79 -12.55
N ILE A 80 -10.15 -2.57 -12.32
CA ILE A 80 -9.55 -3.44 -13.33
C ILE A 80 -10.58 -4.45 -13.85
N GLU A 81 -11.37 -5.05 -12.96
CA GLU A 81 -12.38 -6.04 -13.34
C GLU A 81 -13.54 -5.42 -14.14
N GLN A 82 -13.96 -4.21 -13.77
CA GLN A 82 -14.94 -3.45 -14.56
C GLN A 82 -14.37 -3.12 -15.95
N ALA A 83 -13.11 -2.72 -16.05
CA ALA A 83 -12.46 -2.41 -17.32
C ALA A 83 -12.37 -3.65 -18.24
N LYS A 84 -12.07 -4.84 -17.69
CA LYS A 84 -12.11 -6.10 -18.44
C LYS A 84 -13.51 -6.38 -18.98
N THR A 85 -14.52 -6.27 -18.12
CA THR A 85 -15.92 -6.48 -18.53
C THR A 85 -16.31 -5.54 -19.69
N PHE A 86 -15.90 -4.28 -19.62
CA PHE A 86 -16.13 -3.31 -20.69
C PHE A 86 -15.41 -3.68 -21.99
N LEU A 87 -14.17 -4.18 -21.91
CA LEU A 87 -13.42 -4.65 -23.06
C LEU A 87 -14.11 -5.86 -23.71
N ASP A 88 -14.61 -6.82 -22.93
CA ASP A 88 -15.32 -7.99 -23.43
C ASP A 88 -16.61 -7.63 -24.19
N ILE A 89 -17.39 -6.69 -23.63
CA ILE A 89 -18.59 -6.15 -24.28
C ILE A 89 -18.23 -5.44 -25.58
N SER A 90 -17.16 -4.64 -25.56
CA SER A 90 -16.68 -3.90 -26.74
C SER A 90 -16.21 -4.86 -27.84
N SER A 91 -15.48 -5.92 -27.47
CA SER A 91 -15.04 -6.96 -28.41
C SER A 91 -16.23 -7.65 -29.06
N THR A 92 -17.22 -8.05 -28.26
CA THR A 92 -18.45 -8.68 -28.77
C THR A 92 -19.18 -7.75 -29.75
N SER A 93 -19.26 -6.46 -29.42
CA SER A 93 -19.89 -5.45 -30.30
C SER A 93 -19.14 -5.29 -31.63
N ILE A 94 -17.81 -5.37 -31.63
CA ILE A 94 -17.00 -5.33 -32.85
C ILE A 94 -17.28 -6.57 -33.72
N ASP A 95 -17.32 -7.76 -33.10
CA ASP A 95 -17.60 -9.00 -33.82
C ASP A 95 -18.99 -8.99 -34.48
N ASP A 96 -19.99 -8.45 -33.78
CA ASP A 96 -21.35 -8.30 -34.31
C ASP A 96 -21.39 -7.31 -35.49
N LEU A 97 -20.68 -6.18 -35.39
CA LEU A 97 -20.57 -5.23 -36.51
C LEU A 97 -19.88 -5.84 -37.73
N GLN A 98 -18.83 -6.65 -37.52
CA GLN A 98 -18.16 -7.37 -38.61
C GLN A 98 -19.13 -8.32 -39.32
N ARG A 99 -19.93 -9.09 -38.56
CA ARG A 99 -20.94 -9.99 -39.13
C ARG A 99 -22.00 -9.24 -39.94
N VAL A 100 -22.50 -8.10 -39.43
CA VAL A 100 -23.45 -7.27 -40.16
C VAL A 100 -22.83 -6.75 -41.46
N PHE A 101 -21.57 -6.31 -41.43
CA PHE A 101 -20.86 -5.86 -42.62
C PHE A 101 -20.69 -6.96 -43.66
N GLU A 102 -20.37 -8.19 -43.24
CA GLU A 102 -20.32 -9.36 -44.13
C GLU A 102 -21.67 -9.65 -44.79
N GLN A 103 -22.77 -9.63 -44.02
CA GLN A 103 -24.11 -9.84 -44.55
C GLN A 103 -24.51 -8.78 -45.58
N ILE A 104 -24.18 -7.51 -45.32
CA ILE A 104 -24.41 -6.41 -46.26
C ILE A 104 -23.62 -6.67 -47.56
N ASN A 105 -22.34 -7.03 -47.45
CA ASN A 105 -21.51 -7.31 -48.62
C ASN A 105 -22.03 -8.50 -49.45
N GLN A 106 -22.47 -9.58 -48.80
CA GLN A 106 -23.09 -10.72 -49.47
C GLN A 106 -24.38 -10.33 -50.20
N THR A 107 -25.20 -9.47 -49.59
CA THR A 107 -26.43 -8.95 -50.19
C THR A 107 -26.13 -8.08 -51.42
N ILE A 108 -25.15 -7.19 -51.32
CA ILE A 108 -24.69 -6.36 -52.46
C ILE A 108 -24.18 -7.24 -53.60
N ALA A 109 -23.35 -8.25 -53.30
CA ALA A 109 -22.82 -9.18 -54.29
C ALA A 109 -23.95 -9.94 -55.02
N SER A 110 -24.95 -10.42 -54.27
CA SER A 110 -26.11 -11.14 -54.81
C SER A 110 -26.99 -10.26 -55.71
N ASN A 111 -27.20 -8.99 -55.33
CA ASN A 111 -27.94 -8.04 -56.17
C ASN A 111 -27.20 -7.71 -57.48
N ARG A 112 -25.86 -7.62 -57.42
CA ARG A 112 -25.03 -7.42 -58.62
C ARG A 112 -25.07 -8.62 -59.57
N SER A 113 -25.04 -9.85 -59.06
CA SER A 113 -25.12 -11.05 -59.90
C SER A 113 -26.52 -11.27 -60.50
N GLY A 114 -27.60 -10.97 -59.76
CA GLY A 114 -28.99 -11.07 -60.27
C GLY A 114 -29.34 -10.08 -61.38
N SER A 115 -28.72 -8.88 -61.38
CA SER A 115 -28.93 -7.89 -62.44
C SER A 115 -28.27 -8.24 -63.78
N SER A 116 -27.32 -9.18 -63.79
CA SER A 116 -26.70 -9.69 -65.04
C SER A 116 -27.61 -10.67 -65.80
N LEU A 117 -28.53 -11.36 -65.13
CA LEU A 117 -29.45 -12.33 -65.74
C LEU A 117 -30.62 -11.65 -66.47
N ASN A 118 -31.05 -10.46 -66.05
CA ASN A 118 -32.18 -9.75 -66.65
C ASN A 118 -31.85 -8.96 -67.94
N ARG A 119 -30.58 -8.85 -68.34
CA ARG A 119 -30.20 -8.19 -69.61
C ARG A 119 -30.23 -9.11 -70.84
N SER A 120 -30.41 -10.43 -70.69
CA SER A 120 -30.35 -11.38 -71.81
C SER A 120 -31.71 -11.84 -72.38
N MET A 121 -32.84 -11.46 -71.76
CA MET A 121 -34.17 -12.01 -72.07
C MET A 121 -35.14 -11.03 -72.76
N GLY A 122 -34.64 -10.10 -73.59
CA GLY A 122 -35.46 -9.03 -74.19
C GLY A 122 -35.35 -8.86 -75.70
N LYS A 123 -35.42 -9.94 -76.51
CA LYS A 123 -35.73 -9.80 -77.95
C LYS A 123 -37.23 -9.89 -78.17
N ILE A 124 -37.92 -8.75 -78.09
CA ILE A 124 -39.29 -8.61 -78.60
C ILE A 124 -39.22 -8.56 -80.13
N ARG A 125 -39.73 -9.60 -80.80
CA ARG A 125 -40.00 -9.60 -82.25
C ARG A 125 -41.28 -8.79 -82.49
N LEU A 126 -41.13 -7.60 -83.09
CA LEU A 126 -42.23 -6.91 -83.75
C LEU A 126 -42.61 -7.72 -85.01
N ILE A 127 -43.82 -8.29 -85.01
CA ILE A 127 -44.46 -8.82 -86.22
C ILE A 127 -45.48 -7.76 -86.64
N TYR A 128 -45.24 -7.14 -87.79
CA TYR A 128 -46.21 -6.29 -88.47
C TYR A 128 -47.18 -7.17 -89.27
N PHE A 129 -48.49 -6.96 -89.09
CA PHE A 129 -49.54 -7.31 -90.05
C PHE A 129 -50.36 -6.06 -90.31
#